data_AF-Q22PB3-F1
#
_entry.id   AF-Q22PB3-F1
#
_cell.length_a   1.000
_cell.length_b   1.000
_cell.length_c   1.000
_cell.angle_alpha   90.00
_cell.angle_beta   90.00
_cell.angle_gamma   90.00
#
_symmetry.space_group_name_H-M   'P 1'
#
loop_
_entity.id
_entity.type
_entity.pdbx_description
1 polymer ?
#
loop_
_entity_poly.entity_id
_entity_poly.type
_entity_poly.pdbx_seq_one_letter_code
_entity_poly.pdbx_strand_id
1 'polypeptide(L)'
;MANDLIVCSVSLNSFVIMNKTSQDNSQIQIVQVNGFTSQFQIFIDQQYQNIFLFSSIISIYNFNGIFNKTYSLKTQFTSCSIQQGFLLFSSQQFIYFIYRDTLQLRQDFISGPSGLNIINYIYVDYLQQIILYANQYQFAQIYIYDAQTLQNTAKMNGPFAQNQLGYVVQMYFDPSTTTLLYLDTQGNLYVMHPNAVNSVQSNYKITEIIDRSEQLVSFTFDKVTNNLIVYSTRAVYQINYSTAGDQYEAQLNEPANLFAPIPMNSQLLDFLIFNADNTIFRYSKFHISYETVLEGSQIVDIMYNQQSDILIIAQKNAYLRNTIQQIHPFQCLSNS
;
A
#
# COMPACT_ATOMS: atom_id res chain seq x y z
N MET A 1 19.81 -20.79 -22.10
CA MET A 1 21.03 -20.09 -22.57
C MET A 1 21.07 -18.76 -21.86
N ALA A 2 21.95 -18.59 -20.87
CA ALA A 2 22.14 -17.29 -20.23
C ALA A 2 22.93 -16.43 -21.22
N ASN A 3 22.30 -15.41 -21.79
CA ASN A 3 23.01 -14.51 -22.69
C ASN A 3 23.95 -13.63 -21.87
N ASP A 4 25.24 -13.89 -22.05
CA ASP A 4 26.38 -13.20 -21.47
C ASP A 4 26.58 -11.82 -22.12
N LEU A 5 25.57 -10.95 -22.03
CA LEU A 5 25.64 -9.60 -22.59
C LEU A 5 25.75 -8.54 -21.49
N ILE A 6 26.56 -7.53 -21.77
CA ILE A 6 26.57 -6.24 -21.09
C ILE A 6 26.02 -5.22 -22.07
N VAL A 7 25.01 -4.49 -21.66
CA VAL A 7 24.49 -3.35 -22.40
C VAL A 7 24.68 -2.10 -21.55
N CYS A 8 25.37 -1.10 -22.08
CA CYS A 8 25.64 0.14 -21.36
C CYS A 8 25.39 1.34 -22.27
N SER A 9 24.83 2.40 -21.70
CA SER A 9 24.77 3.67 -22.40
C SER A 9 26.15 4.32 -22.32
N VAL A 10 26.64 4.84 -23.44
CA VAL A 10 27.95 5.51 -23.53
C VAL A 10 27.82 6.99 -23.89
N SER A 11 26.67 7.41 -24.40
CA SER A 11 26.32 8.81 -24.59
C SER A 11 24.79 8.97 -24.64
N LEU A 12 24.34 10.23 -24.70
CA LEU A 12 22.93 10.57 -24.93
C LEU A 12 22.35 9.95 -26.21
N ASN A 13 23.20 9.64 -27.18
CA ASN A 13 22.83 9.21 -28.53
C ASN A 13 23.39 7.83 -28.89
N SER A 14 23.94 7.08 -27.93
CA SER A 14 24.45 5.74 -28.24
C SER A 14 24.55 4.83 -27.03
N PHE A 15 24.38 3.53 -27.30
CA PHE A 15 24.66 2.47 -26.34
C PHE A 15 25.54 1.40 -26.99
N VAL A 16 26.14 0.58 -26.13
CA VAL A 16 27.05 -0.47 -26.52
C VAL A 16 26.51 -1.80 -26.06
N ILE A 17 26.66 -2.82 -26.91
CA ILE A 17 26.39 -4.22 -26.61
C ILE A 17 27.73 -4.95 -26.62
N MET A 18 28.04 -5.66 -25.54
CA MET A 18 29.29 -6.41 -25.37
C MET A 18 29.00 -7.83 -24.93
N ASN A 19 29.68 -8.82 -25.52
CA ASN A 19 29.64 -10.20 -25.05
C ASN A 19 30.67 -10.41 -23.93
N LYS A 20 30.22 -10.78 -22.72
CA LYS A 20 31.06 -11.01 -21.54
C LYS A 20 32.08 -12.13 -21.73
N THR A 21 31.81 -13.07 -22.64
CA THR A 21 32.69 -14.23 -22.88
C THR A 21 33.77 -13.96 -23.93
N SER A 22 33.69 -12.84 -24.65
CA SER A 22 34.69 -12.47 -25.65
C SER A 22 35.96 -11.96 -24.94
N GLN A 23 37.00 -12.78 -24.90
CA GLN A 23 38.29 -12.45 -24.27
C GLN A 23 39.02 -11.26 -24.93
N ASP A 24 38.63 -10.87 -26.15
CA ASP A 24 39.35 -9.87 -26.94
C ASP A 24 38.61 -8.53 -27.12
N ASN A 25 37.50 -8.29 -26.41
CA ASN A 25 36.64 -7.10 -26.64
C ASN A 25 36.22 -6.94 -28.13
N SER A 26 36.31 -8.00 -28.93
CA SER A 26 36.17 -7.95 -30.39
C SER A 26 34.71 -7.96 -30.85
N GLN A 27 33.78 -8.19 -29.93
CA GLN A 27 32.33 -8.15 -30.16
C GLN A 27 31.67 -6.97 -29.43
N ILE A 28 32.25 -5.78 -29.58
CA ILE A 28 31.65 -4.52 -29.14
C ILE A 28 30.84 -3.95 -30.31
N GLN A 29 29.53 -3.93 -30.18
CA GLN A 29 28.65 -3.25 -31.13
C GLN A 29 28.21 -1.92 -30.54
N ILE A 30 28.50 -0.82 -31.25
CA ILE A 30 28.00 0.51 -30.90
C ILE A 30 26.73 0.78 -31.71
N VAL A 31 25.63 1.06 -31.03
CA VAL A 31 24.34 1.37 -31.65
C VAL A 31 24.04 2.86 -31.44
N GLN A 32 23.82 3.58 -32.54
CA GLN A 32 23.39 4.98 -32.51
C GLN A 32 21.88 5.05 -32.30
N VAL A 33 21.45 5.97 -31.46
CA VAL A 33 20.04 6.16 -31.10
C VAL A 33 19.65 7.62 -31.25
N ASN A 34 18.43 7.84 -31.73
CA ASN A 34 17.88 9.17 -31.97
C ASN A 34 16.60 9.38 -31.15
N GLY A 35 16.28 10.63 -30.84
CA GLY A 35 15.01 11.02 -30.20
C GLY A 35 15.06 11.16 -28.68
N PHE A 36 16.19 10.88 -28.05
CA PHE A 36 16.42 11.17 -26.64
C PHE A 36 17.00 12.58 -26.46
N THR A 37 16.45 13.36 -25.53
CA THR A 37 16.95 14.71 -25.19
C THR A 37 17.82 14.71 -23.91
N SER A 38 17.87 13.57 -23.23
CA SER A 38 18.63 13.34 -22.00
C SER A 38 19.11 11.89 -21.95
N GLN A 39 19.98 11.57 -20.99
CA GLN A 39 20.52 10.23 -20.81
C GLN A 39 19.37 9.25 -20.57
N PHE A 40 19.28 8.22 -21.42
CA PHE A 40 18.26 7.19 -21.31
C PHE A 40 18.68 6.09 -20.33
N GLN A 41 17.70 5.46 -19.71
CA GLN A 41 17.87 4.25 -18.93
C GLN A 41 17.81 3.02 -19.84
N ILE A 42 18.45 1.93 -19.42
CA ILE A 42 18.48 0.66 -20.15
C ILE A 42 17.85 -0.43 -19.30
N PHE A 43 16.93 -1.19 -19.88
CA PHE A 43 16.38 -2.42 -19.31
C PHE A 43 16.48 -3.56 -20.33
N ILE A 44 16.68 -4.79 -19.85
CA ILE A 44 16.93 -5.96 -20.70
C ILE A 44 15.91 -7.05 -20.37
N ASP A 45 15.17 -7.51 -21.38
CA ASP A 45 14.39 -8.74 -21.31
C ASP A 45 15.18 -9.88 -21.95
N GLN A 46 15.82 -10.69 -21.11
CA GLN A 46 16.65 -11.80 -21.58
C GLN A 46 15.85 -12.92 -22.23
N GLN A 47 14.62 -13.16 -21.79
CA GLN A 47 13.79 -14.25 -22.30
C GLN A 47 13.39 -14.00 -23.76
N TYR A 48 13.01 -12.76 -24.07
CA TYR A 48 12.62 -12.35 -25.43
C TYR A 48 13.76 -11.64 -26.20
N GLN A 49 14.95 -11.54 -25.60
CA GLN A 49 16.15 -10.94 -26.19
C GLN A 49 15.95 -9.50 -26.68
N ASN A 50 15.27 -8.69 -25.86
CA ASN A 50 14.97 -7.30 -26.15
C ASN A 50 15.71 -6.34 -25.21
N ILE A 51 16.18 -5.23 -25.78
CA ILE A 51 16.80 -4.10 -25.10
C ILE A 51 15.83 -2.93 -25.17
N PHE A 52 15.49 -2.39 -24.00
CA PHE A 52 14.60 -1.24 -23.86
C PHE A 52 15.41 -0.04 -23.41
N LEU A 53 15.38 1.02 -24.21
CA LEU A 53 15.92 2.32 -23.85
C LEU A 53 14.76 3.23 -23.50
N PHE A 54 14.79 3.89 -22.34
CA PHE A 54 13.66 4.70 -21.92
C PHE A 54 14.04 5.98 -21.18
N SER A 55 13.30 7.06 -21.48
CA SER A 55 13.21 8.29 -20.69
C SER A 55 11.86 8.97 -20.94
N SER A 56 11.75 9.84 -21.95
CA SER A 56 10.46 10.37 -22.45
C SER A 56 9.88 9.57 -23.60
N ILE A 57 10.68 8.71 -24.20
CA ILE A 57 10.28 7.74 -25.21
C ILE A 57 10.74 6.36 -24.75
N ILE A 58 10.16 5.31 -25.31
CA ILE A 58 10.63 3.93 -25.15
C ILE A 58 11.07 3.45 -26.53
N SER A 59 12.35 3.16 -26.71
CA SER A 59 12.89 2.58 -27.94
C SER A 59 13.34 1.14 -27.70
N ILE A 60 12.93 0.24 -28.59
CA ILE A 60 13.12 -1.20 -28.44
C ILE A 60 14.08 -1.69 -29.53
N TYR A 61 15.12 -2.40 -29.11
CA TYR A 61 16.10 -3.05 -29.96
C TYR A 61 16.19 -4.53 -29.60
N ASN A 62 16.66 -5.38 -30.50
CA ASN A 62 17.06 -6.74 -30.13
C ASN A 62 18.52 -6.78 -29.64
N PHE A 63 18.97 -7.95 -29.19
CA PHE A 63 20.34 -8.16 -28.70
C PHE A 63 21.44 -7.99 -29.77
N ASN A 64 21.07 -7.96 -31.06
CA ASN A 64 21.99 -7.64 -32.16
C ASN A 64 21.97 -6.14 -32.50
N GLY A 65 21.37 -5.30 -31.65
CA GLY A 65 21.30 -3.85 -31.85
C GLY A 65 20.35 -3.41 -32.97
N ILE A 66 19.51 -4.30 -33.49
CA ILE A 66 18.56 -3.97 -34.57
C ILE A 66 17.35 -3.29 -33.95
N PHE A 67 17.02 -2.11 -34.46
CA PHE A 67 15.84 -1.36 -34.06
C PHE A 67 14.54 -2.11 -34.40
N ASN A 68 13.60 -2.11 -33.46
CA ASN A 68 12.27 -2.68 -33.65
C ASN A 68 11.21 -1.58 -33.70
N LYS A 69 11.01 -0.85 -32.59
CA LYS A 69 9.92 0.12 -32.46
C LYS A 69 10.22 1.20 -31.42
N THR A 70 9.52 2.32 -31.55
CA THR A 70 9.53 3.41 -30.55
C THR A 70 8.11 3.80 -30.14
N TYR A 71 7.92 4.08 -28.85
CA TYR A 71 6.74 4.69 -28.28
C TYR A 71 7.09 6.08 -27.74
N SER A 72 6.36 7.10 -28.19
CA SER A 72 6.49 8.47 -27.68
C SER A 72 5.27 8.79 -26.82
N LEU A 73 5.47 8.73 -25.50
CA LEU A 73 4.44 8.95 -24.50
C LEU A 73 4.81 10.25 -23.79
N LYS A 74 3.87 11.20 -23.66
CA LYS A 74 4.13 12.56 -23.12
C LYS A 74 4.37 12.54 -21.60
N THR A 75 5.30 11.72 -21.13
CA THR A 75 5.65 11.52 -19.72
C THR A 75 7.13 11.20 -19.60
N GLN A 76 7.69 11.29 -18.39
CA GLN A 76 9.06 10.91 -18.10
C GLN A 76 9.05 9.63 -17.27
N PHE A 77 9.54 8.54 -17.85
CA PHE A 77 9.64 7.25 -17.19
C PHE A 77 10.77 7.25 -16.16
N THR A 78 10.46 6.73 -14.98
CA THR A 78 11.38 6.65 -13.85
C THR A 78 11.91 5.24 -13.65
N SER A 79 11.14 4.22 -14.01
CA SER A 79 11.54 2.81 -13.87
C SER A 79 10.80 1.87 -14.82
N CYS A 80 11.37 0.68 -15.02
CA CYS A 80 10.79 -0.43 -15.75
C CYS A 80 10.87 -1.70 -14.89
N SER A 81 9.82 -2.53 -14.89
CA SER A 81 9.85 -3.86 -14.29
C SER A 81 9.32 -4.92 -15.26
N ILE A 82 9.78 -6.16 -15.07
CA ILE A 82 9.41 -7.31 -15.89
C ILE A 82 8.49 -8.25 -15.12
N GLN A 83 7.38 -8.62 -15.76
CA GLN A 83 6.40 -9.58 -15.25
C GLN A 83 6.21 -10.68 -16.29
N GLN A 84 5.50 -11.76 -15.96
CA GLN A 84 5.40 -12.92 -16.86
C GLN A 84 4.87 -12.53 -18.25
N GLY A 85 3.79 -11.76 -18.34
CA GLY A 85 3.21 -11.29 -19.61
C GLY A 85 3.59 -9.86 -20.04
N PHE A 86 4.01 -9.01 -19.11
CA PHE A 86 4.11 -7.57 -19.34
C PHE A 86 5.46 -6.98 -18.92
N LEU A 87 5.84 -5.91 -19.60
CA LEU A 87 6.79 -4.92 -19.11
C LEU A 87 6.00 -3.71 -18.61
N LEU A 88 6.29 -3.28 -17.38
CA LEU A 88 5.60 -2.16 -16.72
C LEU A 88 6.56 -0.98 -16.69
N PHE A 89 6.25 0.05 -17.46
CA PHE A 89 6.99 1.32 -17.47
C PHE A 89 6.25 2.33 -16.63
N SER A 90 6.85 2.78 -15.54
CA SER A 90 6.23 3.72 -14.62
C SER A 90 6.83 5.11 -14.75
N SER A 91 5.98 6.11 -14.60
CA SER A 91 6.34 7.51 -14.36
C SER A 91 5.75 7.96 -13.03
N GLN A 92 5.90 9.25 -12.71
CA GLN A 92 5.30 9.83 -11.49
C GLN A 92 3.76 9.73 -11.45
N GLN A 93 3.09 9.54 -12.59
CA GLN A 93 1.63 9.60 -12.68
C GLN A 93 1.02 8.41 -13.42
N PHE A 94 1.82 7.61 -14.13
CA PHE A 94 1.28 6.59 -15.02
C PHE A 94 2.08 5.29 -14.94
N ILE A 95 1.41 4.16 -15.12
CA ILE A 95 2.04 2.85 -15.37
C ILE A 95 1.52 2.32 -16.70
N TYR A 96 2.42 2.21 -17.67
CA TYR A 96 2.16 1.70 -19.01
C TYR A 96 2.56 0.23 -19.13
N PHE A 97 1.84 -0.50 -19.97
CA PHE A 97 2.02 -1.94 -20.17
C PHE A 97 2.44 -2.21 -21.61
N ILE A 98 3.55 -2.92 -21.78
CA ILE A 98 3.96 -3.47 -23.07
C ILE A 98 3.89 -4.99 -22.97
N TYR A 99 3.15 -5.63 -23.87
CA TYR A 99 3.13 -7.08 -23.97
C TYR A 99 4.51 -7.60 -24.38
N ARG A 100 5.06 -8.57 -23.63
CA ARG A 100 6.44 -9.03 -23.84
C ARG A 100 6.65 -9.81 -25.13
N ASP A 101 5.64 -10.56 -25.54
CA ASP A 101 5.65 -11.43 -26.71
C ASP A 101 5.49 -10.66 -28.03
N THR A 102 4.57 -9.70 -28.07
CA THR A 102 4.21 -8.93 -29.27
C THR A 102 4.87 -7.55 -29.31
N LEU A 103 5.45 -7.10 -28.20
CA LEU A 103 5.98 -5.75 -28.00
C LEU A 103 4.94 -4.66 -28.24
N GLN A 104 3.65 -5.00 -28.20
CA GLN A 104 2.58 -4.02 -28.37
C GLN A 104 2.33 -3.27 -27.05
N LEU A 105 2.36 -1.94 -27.14
CA LEU A 105 1.85 -1.07 -26.09
C LEU A 105 0.34 -1.27 -25.95
N ARG A 106 -0.11 -1.56 -24.74
CA ARG A 106 -1.53 -1.56 -24.41
C ARG A 106 -2.08 -0.14 -24.51
N GLN A 107 -3.27 0.00 -25.10
CA GLN A 107 -3.89 1.30 -25.35
C GLN A 107 -4.11 2.10 -24.05
N ASP A 108 -4.57 1.42 -23.01
CA ASP A 108 -4.85 2.02 -21.70
C ASP A 108 -3.71 1.78 -20.71
N PHE A 109 -3.65 2.62 -19.69
CA PHE A 109 -2.63 2.62 -18.64
C PHE A 109 -3.27 2.87 -17.28
N ILE A 110 -2.56 2.52 -16.20
CA ILE A 110 -3.00 2.92 -14.85
C ILE A 110 -2.59 4.38 -14.66
N SER A 111 -3.58 5.22 -14.35
CA SER A 111 -3.33 6.56 -13.82
C SER A 111 -3.22 6.49 -12.31
N GLY A 112 -2.19 7.15 -11.78
CA GLY A 112 -2.11 7.51 -10.39
C GLY A 112 -3.36 8.31 -9.97
N PRO A 113 -3.75 8.24 -8.69
CA PRO A 113 -4.86 9.04 -8.17
C PRO A 113 -4.59 10.54 -8.36
N SER A 114 -5.66 11.30 -8.63
CA SER A 114 -5.55 12.74 -8.90
C SER A 114 -4.82 13.48 -7.79
N GLY A 115 -3.77 14.23 -8.16
CA GLY A 115 -2.97 15.04 -7.24
C GLY A 115 -1.93 14.25 -6.43
N LEU A 116 -1.80 12.94 -6.62
CA LEU A 116 -0.82 12.09 -5.94
C LEU A 116 0.22 11.56 -6.92
N ASN A 117 1.48 11.45 -6.49
CA ASN A 117 2.53 10.80 -7.28
C ASN A 117 2.61 9.31 -6.95
N ILE A 118 2.83 8.48 -7.97
CA ILE A 118 3.19 7.07 -7.83
C ILE A 118 4.63 7.02 -7.32
N ILE A 119 4.82 6.43 -6.14
CA ILE A 119 6.14 6.28 -5.51
C ILE A 119 6.67 4.86 -5.70
N ASN A 120 5.83 3.86 -5.48
CA ASN A 120 6.19 2.47 -5.63
C ASN A 120 4.98 1.62 -5.98
N TYR A 121 5.19 0.43 -6.55
CA TYR A 121 4.13 -0.52 -6.82
C TYR A 121 4.62 -1.97 -6.74
N ILE A 122 3.69 -2.89 -6.49
CA ILE A 122 3.89 -4.33 -6.58
C ILE A 122 2.89 -4.88 -7.59
N TYR A 123 3.37 -5.60 -8.59
CA TYR A 123 2.52 -6.40 -9.48
C TYR A 123 2.34 -7.80 -8.89
N VAL A 124 1.10 -8.23 -8.72
CA VAL A 124 0.75 -9.56 -8.20
C VAL A 124 0.12 -10.36 -9.34
N ASP A 125 0.94 -11.17 -10.01
CA ASP A 125 0.57 -11.84 -11.26
C ASP A 125 -0.62 -12.79 -11.11
N TYR A 126 -0.64 -13.66 -10.10
CA TYR A 126 -1.75 -14.62 -9.95
C TYR A 126 -3.09 -13.97 -9.62
N LEU A 127 -3.10 -12.78 -9.01
CA LEU A 127 -4.31 -11.98 -8.79
C LEU A 127 -4.61 -11.05 -9.97
N GLN A 128 -3.66 -10.88 -10.89
CA GLN A 128 -3.70 -9.85 -11.92
C GLN A 128 -3.98 -8.46 -11.32
N GLN A 129 -3.29 -8.13 -10.23
CA GLN A 129 -3.48 -6.87 -9.50
C GLN A 129 -2.20 -6.04 -9.42
N ILE A 130 -2.35 -4.73 -9.30
CA ILE A 130 -1.27 -3.79 -8.97
C ILE A 130 -1.60 -3.09 -7.67
N ILE A 131 -0.74 -3.30 -6.67
CA ILE A 131 -0.77 -2.61 -5.39
C ILE A 131 0.15 -1.40 -5.52
N LEU A 132 -0.44 -0.21 -5.50
CA LEU A 132 0.19 1.06 -5.82
C LEU A 132 0.29 1.93 -4.57
N TYR A 133 1.50 2.31 -4.19
CA TYR A 133 1.74 3.33 -3.18
C TYR A 133 1.82 4.70 -3.85
N ALA A 134 0.86 5.56 -3.54
CA ALA A 134 0.85 6.96 -3.94
C ALA A 134 0.99 7.88 -2.73
N ASN A 135 1.61 9.04 -2.94
CA ASN A 135 1.67 10.08 -1.91
C ASN A 135 1.22 11.45 -2.43
N GLN A 136 0.58 12.20 -1.53
CA GLN A 136 0.72 13.64 -1.44
C GLN A 136 1.67 13.87 -0.28
N TYR A 137 2.39 14.98 -0.23
CA TYR A 137 3.41 15.34 0.76
C TYR A 137 3.08 15.12 2.25
N GLN A 138 1.94 14.55 2.66
CA GLN A 138 1.54 14.29 4.04
C GLN A 138 0.78 12.96 4.29
N PHE A 139 0.45 12.15 3.27
CA PHE A 139 -0.34 10.91 3.47
C PHE A 139 0.16 9.77 2.60
N ALA A 140 0.40 8.61 3.19
CA ALA A 140 0.55 7.38 2.44
C ALA A 140 -0.81 6.77 2.11
N GLN A 141 -1.06 6.52 0.82
CA GLN A 141 -2.28 5.89 0.35
C GLN A 141 -1.92 4.73 -0.57
N ILE A 142 -2.44 3.55 -0.24
CA ILE A 142 -2.24 2.36 -1.05
C ILE A 142 -3.52 2.08 -1.83
N TYR A 143 -3.39 1.91 -3.13
CA TYR A 143 -4.47 1.67 -4.07
C TYR A 143 -4.27 0.32 -4.71
N ILE A 144 -5.35 -0.41 -4.93
CA ILE A 144 -5.33 -1.68 -5.64
C ILE A 144 -6.04 -1.48 -6.96
N TYR A 145 -5.35 -1.78 -8.04
CA TYR A 145 -5.89 -1.77 -9.39
C TYR A 145 -5.98 -3.19 -9.91
N ASP A 146 -7.05 -3.49 -10.61
CA ASP A 146 -7.13 -4.68 -11.43
C ASP A 146 -6.33 -4.43 -12.71
N ALA A 147 -5.34 -5.27 -13.00
CA ALA A 147 -4.45 -5.09 -14.13
C ALA A 147 -5.13 -5.40 -15.48
N GLN A 148 -6.29 -6.06 -15.48
CA GLN A 148 -7.02 -6.41 -16.71
C GLN A 148 -8.02 -5.34 -17.14
N THR A 149 -8.68 -4.68 -16.19
CA THR A 149 -9.66 -3.61 -16.43
C THR A 149 -9.05 -2.22 -16.20
N LEU A 150 -7.89 -2.16 -15.54
CA LEU A 150 -7.16 -0.95 -15.14
C LEU A 150 -7.95 -0.04 -14.20
N GLN A 151 -9.03 -0.56 -13.62
CA GLN A 151 -9.85 0.17 -12.66
C GLN A 151 -9.28 0.03 -11.26
N ASN A 152 -9.42 1.10 -10.48
CA ASN A 152 -9.17 1.01 -9.05
C ASN A 152 -10.28 0.15 -8.42
N THR A 153 -9.91 -0.97 -7.81
CA THR A 153 -10.84 -1.90 -7.15
C THR A 153 -10.90 -1.68 -5.66
N ALA A 154 -9.85 -1.14 -5.06
CA ALA A 154 -9.82 -0.78 -3.66
C ALA A 154 -8.85 0.35 -3.37
N LYS A 155 -9.15 1.06 -2.28
CA LYS A 155 -8.28 2.05 -1.66
C LYS A 155 -8.13 1.68 -0.18
N MET A 156 -6.90 1.52 0.26
CA MET A 156 -6.59 1.35 1.67
C MET A 156 -6.48 2.74 2.30
N ASN A 157 -7.46 3.09 3.12
CA ASN A 157 -7.38 4.25 4.00
C ASN A 157 -6.64 3.81 5.27
N GLY A 158 -5.62 4.59 5.67
CA GLY A 158 -4.78 4.24 6.82
C GLY A 158 -5.62 3.99 8.08
N PRO A 159 -5.34 2.92 8.84
CA PRO A 159 -6.26 2.47 9.89
C PRO A 159 -6.26 3.32 11.16
N PHE A 160 -5.29 4.19 11.43
CA PHE A 160 -5.22 4.85 12.74
C PHE A 160 -4.73 6.30 12.64
N ALA A 161 -5.66 7.26 12.76
CA ALA A 161 -5.37 8.69 12.89
C ALA A 161 -4.42 8.99 14.07
N GLN A 162 -4.36 8.09 15.05
CA GLN A 162 -3.58 8.19 16.29
C GLN A 162 -2.06 8.00 16.10
N ASN A 163 -1.62 7.37 15.00
CA ASN A 163 -0.21 7.00 14.85
C ASN A 163 0.70 8.07 14.23
N GLN A 164 0.17 9.29 14.01
CA GLN A 164 0.78 10.32 13.17
C GLN A 164 1.06 9.80 11.75
N LEU A 165 0.97 10.69 10.76
CA LEU A 165 1.09 10.27 9.37
C LEU A 165 2.56 9.99 9.02
N GLY A 166 2.83 8.80 8.49
CA GLY A 166 4.14 8.37 8.00
C GLY A 166 4.13 8.11 6.49
N TYR A 167 5.30 8.17 5.87
CA TYR A 167 5.49 7.69 4.49
C TYR A 167 5.74 6.18 4.51
N VAL A 168 5.32 5.47 3.46
CA VAL A 168 5.65 4.05 3.33
C VAL A 168 7.13 3.92 3.00
N VAL A 169 7.85 3.23 3.87
CA VAL A 169 9.27 2.88 3.69
C VAL A 169 9.38 1.74 2.71
N GLN A 170 8.59 0.69 2.92
CA GLN A 170 8.62 -0.51 2.07
C GLN A 170 7.26 -1.21 2.09
N MET A 171 6.93 -1.85 0.97
CA MET A 171 5.83 -2.80 0.84
C MET A 171 6.38 -4.17 0.52
N TYR A 172 5.71 -5.22 1.00
CA TYR A 172 5.97 -6.61 0.66
C TYR A 172 4.64 -7.35 0.55
N PHE A 173 4.49 -8.15 -0.50
CA PHE A 173 3.30 -8.97 -0.68
C PHE A 173 3.65 -10.44 -0.48
N ASP A 174 3.00 -11.11 0.48
CA ASP A 174 3.13 -12.54 0.68
C ASP A 174 2.08 -13.28 -0.16
N PRO A 175 2.49 -13.99 -1.23
CA PRO A 175 1.56 -14.79 -2.03
C PRO A 175 0.99 -16.00 -1.27
N SER A 176 1.64 -16.46 -0.18
CA SER A 176 1.21 -17.67 0.53
C SER A 176 -0.05 -17.44 1.37
N THR A 177 -0.15 -16.27 1.99
CA THR A 177 -1.31 -15.85 2.80
C THR A 177 -2.16 -14.80 2.09
N THR A 178 -1.77 -14.33 0.90
CA THR A 178 -2.43 -13.22 0.20
C THR A 178 -2.50 -11.97 1.08
N THR A 179 -1.37 -11.64 1.71
CA THR A 179 -1.25 -10.54 2.68
C THR A 179 -0.27 -9.49 2.16
N LEU A 180 -0.67 -8.23 2.22
CA LEU A 180 0.20 -7.09 2.04
C LEU A 180 0.74 -6.65 3.41
N LEU A 181 2.05 -6.57 3.48
CA LEU A 181 2.80 -6.01 4.60
C LEU A 181 3.38 -4.66 4.16
N TYR A 182 3.27 -3.62 4.99
CA TYR A 182 4.03 -2.39 4.75
C TYR A 182 4.45 -1.71 6.03
N LEU A 183 5.64 -1.10 5.98
CA LEU A 183 6.27 -0.37 7.07
C LEU A 183 6.20 1.13 6.77
N ASP A 184 5.81 1.94 7.75
CA ASP A 184 5.88 3.40 7.65
C ASP A 184 7.05 4.01 8.44
N THR A 185 7.31 5.28 8.20
CA THR A 185 8.39 6.04 8.86
C THR A 185 8.16 6.28 10.35
N GLN A 186 6.97 6.01 10.89
CA GLN A 186 6.66 6.14 12.32
C GLN A 186 6.82 4.80 13.06
N GLY A 187 7.29 3.75 12.38
CA GLY A 187 7.47 2.44 12.99
C GLY A 187 6.22 1.59 13.06
N ASN A 188 5.17 1.94 12.32
CA ASN A 188 4.00 1.09 12.19
C ASN A 188 4.22 0.08 11.06
N LEU A 189 4.02 -1.18 11.37
CA LEU A 189 4.03 -2.29 10.42
C LEU A 189 2.61 -2.82 10.30
N TYR A 190 2.04 -2.62 9.12
CA TYR A 190 0.66 -2.98 8.81
C TYR A 190 0.62 -4.32 8.09
N VAL A 191 -0.35 -5.15 8.50
CA VAL A 191 -0.64 -6.46 7.94
C VAL A 191 -2.04 -6.41 7.37
N MET A 192 -2.19 -6.65 6.07
CA MET A 192 -3.46 -6.43 5.40
C MET A 192 -3.84 -7.46 4.35
N HIS A 193 -5.14 -7.72 4.18
CA HIS A 193 -5.68 -8.43 3.02
C HIS A 193 -6.24 -7.44 2.00
N PRO A 194 -5.66 -7.36 0.79
CA PRO A 194 -6.07 -6.40 -0.24
C PRO A 194 -7.57 -6.39 -0.59
N ASN A 195 -8.23 -7.56 -0.50
CA ASN A 195 -9.61 -7.75 -0.95
C ASN A 195 -10.61 -7.96 0.20
N ALA A 196 -10.22 -7.71 1.45
CA ALA A 196 -11.13 -7.82 2.60
C ALA A 196 -11.81 -6.48 2.91
N VAL A 197 -13.09 -6.54 3.31
CA VAL A 197 -13.91 -5.35 3.67
C VAL A 197 -13.28 -4.57 4.83
N ASN A 198 -12.64 -5.28 5.78
CA ASN A 198 -11.76 -4.72 6.80
C ASN A 198 -10.34 -5.21 6.54
N SER A 199 -9.61 -4.46 5.72
CA SER A 199 -8.36 -4.96 5.14
C SER A 199 -7.21 -5.00 6.13
N VAL A 200 -7.23 -4.26 7.24
CA VAL A 200 -6.15 -4.28 8.25
C VAL A 200 -6.42 -5.35 9.29
N GLN A 201 -5.51 -6.33 9.38
CA GLN A 201 -5.61 -7.43 10.34
C GLN A 201 -4.80 -7.18 11.61
N SER A 202 -3.67 -6.51 11.50
CA SER A 202 -2.77 -6.25 12.62
C SER A 202 -1.89 -5.03 12.35
N ASN A 203 -1.53 -4.32 13.41
CA ASN A 203 -0.56 -3.24 13.39
C ASN A 203 0.44 -3.46 14.53
N TYR A 204 1.72 -3.56 14.19
CA TYR A 204 2.81 -3.56 15.16
C TYR A 204 3.46 -2.18 15.19
N LYS A 205 3.63 -1.61 16.38
CA LYS A 205 4.32 -0.34 16.55
C LYS A 205 5.66 -0.56 17.24
N ILE A 206 6.73 -0.11 16.58
CA ILE A 206 8.07 -0.03 17.19
C ILE A 206 8.12 1.29 17.98
N THR A 207 7.90 1.21 19.29
CA THR A 207 7.77 2.38 20.17
C THR A 207 9.07 3.14 20.40
N GLU A 208 10.20 2.59 20.02
CA GLU A 208 11.51 3.22 20.11
C GLU A 208 11.69 4.35 19.07
N ILE A 209 10.82 4.39 18.05
CA ILE A 209 10.87 5.35 16.93
C ILE A 209 10.02 6.60 17.24
N ILE A 210 9.91 7.00 18.52
CA ILE A 210 9.11 8.16 18.95
C ILE A 210 9.87 9.48 18.78
N ASP A 211 11.21 9.48 18.87
CA ASP A 211 12.02 10.71 18.87
C ASP A 211 12.54 11.13 17.48
N ARG A 212 12.23 10.34 16.44
CA ARG A 212 12.70 10.51 15.04
C ARG A 212 14.23 10.58 14.89
N SER A 213 15.00 10.21 15.90
CA SER A 213 16.46 10.13 15.82
C SER A 213 16.92 8.86 15.08
N GLU A 214 15.99 7.92 14.89
CA GLU A 214 16.18 6.66 14.21
C GLU A 214 15.38 6.62 12.91
N GLN A 215 16.08 6.34 11.80
CA GLN A 215 15.47 6.18 10.49
C GLN A 215 15.33 4.70 10.15
N LEU A 216 14.11 4.29 9.81
CA LEU A 216 13.81 2.97 9.25
C LEU A 216 14.27 2.86 7.80
N VAL A 217 14.82 1.71 7.45
CA VAL A 217 15.43 1.46 6.13
C VAL A 217 14.61 0.45 5.33
N SER A 218 14.28 -0.68 5.93
CA SER A 218 13.62 -1.80 5.24
C SER A 218 13.06 -2.81 6.24
N PHE A 219 12.36 -3.81 5.73
CA PHE A 219 12.05 -5.01 6.49
C PHE A 219 12.11 -6.26 5.60
N THR A 220 12.26 -7.42 6.24
CA THR A 220 12.17 -8.74 5.61
C THR A 220 11.20 -9.61 6.38
N PHE A 221 10.43 -10.42 5.66
CA PHE A 221 9.56 -11.44 6.26
C PHE A 221 10.17 -12.82 6.08
N ASP A 222 10.49 -13.48 7.19
CA ASP A 222 10.95 -14.86 7.22
C ASP A 222 9.75 -15.80 7.38
N LYS A 223 9.44 -16.51 6.30
CA LYS A 223 8.32 -17.46 6.23
C LYS A 223 8.54 -18.74 7.05
N VAL A 224 9.79 -19.11 7.32
CA VAL A 224 10.11 -20.34 8.06
C VAL A 224 9.85 -20.14 9.53
N THR A 225 10.34 -19.01 10.05
CA THR A 225 10.21 -18.66 11.47
C THR A 225 8.98 -17.82 11.77
N ASN A 226 8.28 -17.36 10.73
CA ASN A 226 7.17 -16.43 10.81
C ASN A 226 7.57 -15.15 11.57
N ASN A 227 8.77 -14.63 11.30
CA ASN A 227 9.28 -13.40 11.91
C ASN A 227 9.35 -12.28 10.88
N LEU A 228 9.02 -11.07 11.32
CA LEU A 228 9.31 -9.83 10.61
C LEU A 228 10.56 -9.22 11.21
N ILE A 229 11.59 -9.03 10.38
CA ILE A 229 12.85 -8.40 10.78
C ILE A 229 12.86 -7.01 10.17
N VAL A 230 12.85 -5.98 11.01
CA VAL A 230 12.82 -4.57 10.62
C VAL A 230 14.20 -3.96 10.86
N TYR A 231 14.75 -3.33 9.83
CA TYR A 231 16.08 -2.72 9.85
C TYR A 231 15.96 -1.21 9.98
N SER A 232 16.75 -0.65 10.89
CA SER A 232 16.94 0.78 11.00
C SER A 232 18.42 1.15 10.86
N THR A 233 18.69 2.45 10.87
CA THR A 233 20.05 2.99 10.89
C THR A 233 20.86 2.65 12.15
N ARG A 234 20.22 2.17 13.23
CA ARG A 234 20.86 1.95 14.53
C ARG A 234 20.56 0.60 15.19
N ALA A 235 19.50 -0.09 14.75
CA ALA A 235 19.01 -1.29 15.38
C ALA A 235 18.39 -2.25 14.35
N VAL A 236 18.18 -3.48 14.80
CA VAL A 236 17.40 -4.50 14.11
C VAL A 236 16.33 -4.97 15.08
N TYR A 237 15.06 -4.84 14.69
CA TYR A 237 13.92 -5.29 15.46
C TYR A 237 13.42 -6.61 14.90
N GLN A 238 13.03 -7.52 15.78
CA GLN A 238 12.38 -8.76 15.40
C GLN A 238 10.98 -8.78 16.00
N ILE A 239 9.98 -8.96 15.15
CA ILE A 239 8.58 -9.08 15.51
C ILE A 239 8.15 -10.51 15.18
N ASN A 240 7.68 -11.24 16.18
CA ASN A 240 7.11 -12.56 15.96
C ASN A 240 5.69 -12.41 15.37
N TYR A 241 5.52 -12.82 14.11
CA TYR A 241 4.24 -12.76 13.40
C TYR A 241 3.32 -13.94 13.75
N SER A 242 3.82 -14.99 14.43
CA SER A 242 2.95 -16.09 14.87
C SER A 242 1.90 -15.67 15.90
N THR A 243 2.07 -14.51 16.55
CA THR A 243 1.07 -13.92 17.46
C THR A 243 0.11 -12.97 16.77
N ALA A 244 0.25 -12.72 15.45
CA ALA A 244 -0.64 -11.88 14.64
C ALA A 244 -1.91 -12.60 14.16
N GLY A 245 -2.05 -13.89 14.49
CA GLY A 245 -3.15 -14.74 14.03
C GLY A 245 -4.49 -14.46 14.69
N ASP A 246 -4.50 -13.67 15.77
CA ASP A 246 -5.74 -13.15 16.31
C ASP A 246 -6.12 -11.94 15.46
N GLN A 247 -7.30 -12.00 14.80
CA GLN A 247 -7.92 -10.79 14.26
C GLN A 247 -7.80 -9.70 15.33
N TYR A 248 -7.42 -8.48 14.96
CA TYR A 248 -7.43 -7.34 15.86
C TYR A 248 -8.84 -7.18 16.46
N GLU A 249 -9.12 -7.91 17.54
CA GLU A 249 -10.11 -7.52 18.51
C GLU A 249 -9.53 -6.27 19.14
N ALA A 250 -10.23 -5.15 19.00
CA ALA A 250 -9.87 -3.95 19.72
C ALA A 250 -9.71 -4.36 21.20
N GLN A 251 -8.46 -4.41 21.68
CA GLN A 251 -8.21 -4.65 23.09
C GLN A 251 -8.66 -3.40 23.80
N LEU A 252 -9.91 -3.48 24.24
CA LEU A 252 -10.63 -2.44 24.94
C LEU A 252 -10.09 -2.35 26.37
N ASN A 253 -8.92 -1.75 26.51
CA ASN A 253 -8.39 -1.25 27.78
C ASN A 253 -9.10 0.06 28.20
N GLU A 254 -10.35 0.25 27.78
CA GLU A 254 -11.14 1.39 28.20
C GLU A 254 -11.77 1.09 29.57
N PRO A 255 -11.95 2.09 30.44
CA PRO A 255 -12.68 1.94 31.70
C PRO A 255 -14.09 1.37 31.48
N ALA A 256 -14.53 0.43 32.33
CA ALA A 256 -15.82 -0.27 32.18
C ALA A 256 -17.07 0.65 32.09
N ASN A 257 -16.96 1.90 32.55
CA ASN A 257 -17.98 2.95 32.41
C ASN A 257 -18.10 3.56 31.00
N LEU A 258 -17.26 3.13 30.04
CA LEU A 258 -17.36 3.52 28.63
C LEU A 258 -17.97 2.42 27.76
N PHE A 259 -18.69 1.48 28.38
CA PHE A 259 -19.35 0.36 27.72
C PHE A 259 -20.84 0.30 28.08
N ALA A 260 -21.71 0.23 27.07
CA ALA A 260 -23.13 -0.03 27.27
C ALA A 260 -23.57 -1.25 26.45
N PRO A 261 -24.06 -2.32 27.09
CA PRO A 261 -24.65 -3.44 26.37
C PRO A 261 -25.99 -3.03 25.74
N ILE A 262 -26.19 -3.40 24.47
CA ILE A 262 -27.45 -3.34 23.76
C ILE A 262 -27.94 -4.79 23.55
N PRO A 263 -28.80 -5.31 24.43
CA PRO A 263 -29.44 -6.60 24.19
C PRO A 263 -30.43 -6.48 23.02
N MET A 264 -30.09 -7.12 21.90
CA MET A 264 -30.93 -7.17 20.69
C MET A 264 -32.02 -8.23 20.80
N ASN A 265 -31.70 -9.37 21.43
CA ASN A 265 -32.66 -10.39 21.87
C ASN A 265 -32.03 -11.29 22.95
N SER A 266 -32.67 -12.40 23.32
CA SER A 266 -32.18 -13.33 24.34
C SER A 266 -30.85 -14.03 24.01
N GLN A 267 -30.34 -13.90 22.79
CA GLN A 267 -29.12 -14.56 22.29
C GLN A 267 -28.12 -13.62 21.58
N LEU A 268 -28.51 -12.38 21.30
CA LEU A 268 -27.70 -11.40 20.58
C LEU A 268 -27.48 -10.18 21.46
N LEU A 269 -26.21 -9.92 21.76
CA LEU A 269 -25.75 -8.78 22.53
C LEU A 269 -24.83 -7.95 21.64
N ASP A 270 -25.20 -6.69 21.43
CA ASP A 270 -24.34 -5.69 20.84
C ASP A 270 -23.73 -4.84 21.96
N PHE A 271 -22.64 -4.14 21.66
CA PHE A 271 -21.98 -3.23 22.61
C PHE A 271 -21.81 -1.86 21.99
N LEU A 272 -22.08 -0.81 22.75
CA LEU A 272 -21.60 0.53 22.43
C LEU A 272 -20.30 0.77 23.19
N ILE A 273 -19.30 1.23 22.44
CA ILE A 273 -17.93 1.47 22.89
C ILE A 273 -17.54 2.87 22.47
N PHE A 274 -16.83 3.56 23.35
CA PHE A 274 -16.39 4.93 23.12
C PHE A 274 -14.88 5.00 23.30
N ASN A 275 -14.21 5.85 22.51
CA ASN A 275 -12.79 6.13 22.68
C ASN A 275 -12.56 7.57 23.15
N ALA A 276 -11.31 7.91 23.43
CA ALA A 276 -10.90 9.25 23.86
C ALA A 276 -11.20 10.37 22.83
N ASP A 277 -11.53 10.01 21.59
CA ASP A 277 -11.76 10.92 20.46
C ASP A 277 -13.25 11.29 20.29
N ASN A 278 -14.11 10.99 21.28
CA ASN A 278 -15.57 11.18 21.24
C ASN A 278 -16.29 10.41 20.11
N THR A 279 -15.68 9.32 19.63
CA THR A 279 -16.32 8.43 18.66
C THR A 279 -17.07 7.32 19.38
N ILE A 280 -18.32 7.10 18.98
CA ILE A 280 -19.14 5.95 19.37
C ILE A 280 -19.01 4.88 18.31
N PHE A 281 -18.75 3.66 18.76
CA PHE A 281 -18.78 2.45 17.95
C PHE A 281 -19.88 1.52 18.45
N ARG A 282 -20.67 0.95 17.54
CA ARG A 282 -21.51 -0.20 17.84
C ARG A 282 -20.82 -1.46 17.34
N TYR A 283 -20.64 -2.41 18.24
CA TYR A 283 -20.08 -3.72 17.96
C TYR A 283 -21.18 -4.77 17.98
N SER A 284 -21.23 -5.58 16.93
CA SER A 284 -22.09 -6.77 16.88
C SER A 284 -21.25 -8.00 16.60
N LYS A 285 -21.18 -8.90 17.60
CA LYS A 285 -20.43 -10.18 17.60
C LYS A 285 -18.94 -10.11 17.23
N PHE A 286 -18.60 -9.74 16.01
CA PHE A 286 -17.23 -9.73 15.46
C PHE A 286 -16.94 -8.55 14.50
N HIS A 287 -17.80 -7.53 14.43
CA HIS A 287 -17.56 -6.36 13.59
C HIS A 287 -18.19 -5.09 14.15
N ILE A 288 -17.63 -3.94 13.74
CA ILE A 288 -18.23 -2.62 13.95
C ILE A 288 -19.38 -2.48 12.95
N SER A 289 -20.60 -2.31 13.44
CA SER A 289 -21.79 -2.11 12.62
C SER A 289 -22.17 -0.64 12.46
N TYR A 290 -21.60 0.24 13.29
CA TYR A 290 -21.87 1.68 13.25
C TYR A 290 -20.74 2.48 13.90
N GLU A 291 -20.44 3.64 13.34
CA GLU A 291 -19.48 4.63 13.85
C GLU A 291 -20.08 6.04 13.75
N THR A 292 -19.98 6.83 14.82
CA THR A 292 -20.33 8.26 14.77
C THR A 292 -19.45 9.09 15.70
N VAL A 293 -19.09 10.29 15.25
CA VAL A 293 -18.32 11.24 16.05
C VAL A 293 -19.30 12.20 16.72
N LEU A 294 -19.22 12.33 18.04
CA LEU A 294 -19.99 13.32 18.78
C LEU A 294 -19.18 14.62 18.91
N GLU A 295 -19.75 15.69 18.38
CA GLU A 295 -19.22 17.04 18.61
C GLU A 295 -19.44 17.44 20.07
N GLY A 296 -18.40 18.01 20.70
CA GLY A 296 -18.48 18.50 22.08
C GLY A 296 -17.30 18.10 22.95
N SER A 297 -17.54 18.14 24.26
CA SER A 297 -16.52 17.85 25.27
C SER A 297 -16.35 16.34 25.52
N GLN A 298 -15.23 15.93 26.14
CA GLN A 298 -14.87 14.52 26.32
C GLN A 298 -15.99 13.72 27.00
N ILE A 299 -16.41 12.59 26.43
CA ILE A 299 -17.37 11.67 27.03
C ILE A 299 -16.75 10.98 28.25
N VAL A 300 -17.52 10.85 29.33
CA VAL A 300 -17.07 10.25 30.59
C VAL A 300 -17.89 9.05 31.04
N ASP A 301 -19.13 8.94 30.56
CA ASP A 301 -20.04 7.86 30.92
C ASP A 301 -21.17 7.76 29.91
N ILE A 302 -21.68 6.55 29.72
CA ILE A 302 -22.68 6.22 28.71
C ILE A 302 -23.60 5.12 29.20
N MET A 303 -24.90 5.25 28.91
CA MET A 303 -25.91 4.29 29.31
C MET A 303 -26.94 4.15 28.20
N TYR A 304 -27.28 2.91 27.87
CA TYR A 304 -28.34 2.61 26.91
C TYR A 304 -29.58 2.12 27.65
N ASN A 305 -30.72 2.78 27.42
CA ASN A 305 -32.01 2.34 27.91
C ASN A 305 -32.76 1.58 26.82
N GLN A 306 -32.78 0.25 26.95
CA GLN A 306 -33.45 -0.65 26.01
C GLN A 306 -34.97 -0.43 25.93
N GLN A 307 -35.64 -0.10 27.03
CA GLN A 307 -37.10 0.02 27.06
C GLN A 307 -37.60 1.21 26.22
N SER A 308 -36.79 2.26 26.12
CA SER A 308 -37.11 3.49 25.40
C SER A 308 -36.32 3.68 24.10
N ASP A 309 -35.37 2.78 23.79
CA ASP A 309 -34.40 2.92 22.70
C ASP A 309 -33.65 4.27 22.72
N ILE A 310 -33.10 4.62 23.89
CA ILE A 310 -32.41 5.91 24.12
C ILE A 310 -30.97 5.65 24.56
N LEU A 311 -30.04 6.36 23.91
CA LEU A 311 -28.66 6.48 24.35
C LEU A 311 -28.49 7.76 25.17
N ILE A 312 -27.98 7.60 26.39
CA ILE A 312 -27.67 8.69 27.31
C ILE A 312 -26.15 8.81 27.38
N ILE A 313 -25.63 10.03 27.15
CA ILE A 313 -24.20 10.32 27.18
C ILE A 313 -23.94 11.42 28.20
N ALA A 314 -22.96 11.19 29.07
CA ALA A 314 -22.42 12.18 29.98
C ALA A 314 -21.09 12.71 29.41
N GLN A 315 -20.97 14.03 29.32
CA GLN A 315 -19.75 14.70 28.85
C GLN A 315 -19.12 15.56 29.95
N LYS A 316 -17.79 15.71 29.89
CA LYS A 316 -16.96 16.50 30.79
C LYS A 316 -16.99 17.98 30.40
N ASN A 317 -17.77 18.78 31.10
CA ASN A 317 -17.81 20.21 30.81
C ASN A 317 -16.57 20.96 31.36
N ALA A 318 -16.20 22.11 30.77
CA ALA A 318 -15.03 22.92 31.15
C ALA A 318 -15.09 23.51 32.58
N TYR A 319 -16.25 23.44 33.22
CA TYR A 319 -16.43 23.60 34.66
C TYR A 319 -16.93 22.26 35.20
N LEU A 320 -16.28 21.72 36.23
CA LEU A 320 -16.50 20.41 36.89
C LEU A 320 -17.98 20.10 37.24
N ARG A 321 -18.84 19.88 36.24
CA ARG A 321 -20.20 19.36 36.36
C ARG A 321 -20.48 18.45 35.17
N ASN A 322 -20.95 17.25 35.46
CA ASN A 322 -21.42 16.30 34.45
C ASN A 322 -22.70 16.87 33.83
N THR A 323 -22.68 17.12 32.52
CA THR A 323 -23.89 17.49 31.76
C THR A 323 -24.42 16.21 31.12
N ILE A 324 -25.69 15.88 31.36
CA ILE A 324 -26.38 14.75 30.71
C ILE A 324 -27.01 15.28 29.42
N GLN A 325 -26.60 14.75 28.28
CA GLN A 325 -27.24 15.03 27.00
C GLN A 325 -28.04 13.80 26.58
N GLN A 326 -29.36 13.96 26.41
CA GLN A 326 -30.21 12.94 25.80
C GLN A 326 -30.15 13.09 24.29
N ILE A 327 -29.74 12.02 23.59
CA ILE A 327 -29.85 11.93 22.14
C ILE A 327 -31.11 11.11 21.83
N HIS A 328 -32.10 11.74 21.18
CA HIS A 328 -33.36 11.13 20.75
C HIS A 328 -33.18 10.27 19.47
N PRO A 329 -34.14 9.38 19.15
CA PRO A 329 -33.93 7.95 18.92
C PRO A 329 -32.87 7.62 17.86
N PHE A 330 -32.02 6.65 18.19
CA PHE A 330 -31.31 5.86 17.21
C PHE A 330 -32.36 5.10 16.39
N GLN A 331 -32.79 5.62 15.24
CA GLN A 331 -33.68 4.88 14.37
C GLN A 331 -32.94 3.61 13.91
N CYS A 332 -33.25 2.50 14.57
CA CYS A 332 -32.97 1.17 14.12
C CYS A 332 -33.59 1.00 12.73
N LEU A 333 -32.77 1.08 11.67
CA LEU A 333 -33.12 0.48 10.39
C LEU A 333 -33.13 -1.04 10.58
N SER A 334 -34.24 -1.56 11.08
CA SER A 334 -34.57 -2.96 10.99
C SER A 334 -35.19 -3.22 9.61
N ASN A 335 -34.41 -3.87 8.75
CA ASN A 335 -34.81 -4.73 7.62
C ASN A 335 -35.87 -4.20 6.62
N SER A 336 -35.35 -3.80 5.45
CA SER A 336 -35.71 -4.45 4.17
C SER A 336 -34.45 -4.63 3.34
#